data_AF-A0ABD1WCW4-F1
#
_entry.id   AF-A0ABD1WCW4-F1
#
_cell.length_a   1.000
_cell.length_b   1.000
_cell.length_c   1.000
_cell.angle_alpha   90.00
_cell.angle_beta   90.00
_cell.angle_gamma   90.00
#
_symmetry.space_group_name_H-M   'P 1'
#
loop_
_entity.id
_entity.type
_entity.pdbx_description
1 polymer ?
#
loop_
_entity_poly.entity_id
_entity_poly.type
_entity_poly.pdbx_seq_one_letter_code
_entity_poly.pdbx_strand_id
1 'polypeptide(L)'
;MATCAPQYLMPPDTRRPMEVLNVLGGRVAPLKMVDEKSGLLGISQKAKIKVIGVGGGGSNAVNRMIESAMKGVEFWIVNTDIQAMRMSPVFSENLLQIGQELTRGLGAGGNPDIGMNAAKLNQNL
;
A
#
# COMPACT_ATOMS: atom_id res chain seq x y z
N MET A 1 -11.11 -23.30 27.49
CA MET A 1 -10.57 -21.96 27.21
C MET A 1 -10.59 -21.75 25.71
N ALA A 2 -11.57 -21.01 25.20
CA ALA A 2 -11.70 -20.71 23.78
C ALA A 2 -10.79 -19.51 23.44
N THR A 3 -9.78 -19.71 22.60
CA THR A 3 -9.03 -18.60 22.02
C THR A 3 -9.80 -18.10 20.79
N CYS A 4 -10.43 -16.94 20.94
CA CYS A 4 -10.99 -16.17 19.83
C CYS A 4 -9.82 -15.58 19.03
N ALA A 5 -9.42 -16.27 17.95
CA ALA A 5 -8.68 -15.62 16.87
C ALA A 5 -9.73 -15.10 15.87
N PRO A 6 -9.74 -13.81 15.50
CA PRO A 6 -10.57 -13.37 14.41
C PRO A 6 -9.97 -13.95 13.12
N GLN A 7 -10.62 -14.98 12.58
CA GLN A 7 -10.44 -15.34 11.17
C GLN A 7 -10.91 -14.15 10.36
N TYR A 8 -9.98 -13.33 9.87
CA TYR A 8 -10.24 -12.46 8.74
C TYR A 8 -10.46 -13.38 7.53
N LEU A 9 -11.68 -13.89 7.40
CA LEU A 9 -12.17 -14.45 6.16
C LEU A 9 -12.25 -13.27 5.19
N MET A 10 -11.17 -13.00 4.50
CA MET A 10 -11.21 -12.13 3.33
C MET A 10 -12.27 -12.74 2.40
N PRO A 11 -13.33 -12.00 2.03
CA PRO A 11 -14.28 -12.51 1.06
C PRO A 11 -13.51 -12.86 -0.22
N PRO A 12 -13.84 -13.98 -0.88
CA PRO A 12 -13.22 -14.32 -2.14
C PRO A 12 -13.61 -13.24 -3.14
N ASP A 13 -12.70 -12.29 -3.36
CA ASP A 13 -12.58 -11.50 -4.58
C ASP A 13 -13.89 -10.92 -5.14
N THR A 14 -14.29 -9.74 -4.65
CA THR A 14 -15.41 -8.96 -5.23
C THR A 14 -15.02 -8.25 -6.55
N ARG A 15 -13.94 -8.65 -7.22
CA ARG A 15 -13.53 -8.11 -8.54
C ARG A 15 -13.43 -9.16 -9.63
N ARG A 16 -14.07 -10.32 -9.49
CA ARG A 16 -14.35 -11.16 -10.67
C ARG A 16 -15.72 -10.84 -11.24
N PRO A 17 -15.80 -10.16 -12.39
CA PRO A 17 -17.07 -10.07 -13.11
C PRO A 17 -17.56 -11.49 -13.40
N MET A 18 -18.83 -11.77 -13.13
CA MET A 18 -19.50 -13.01 -13.51
C MET A 18 -19.31 -13.23 -15.02
N GLU A 19 -18.45 -14.17 -15.40
CA GLU A 19 -18.37 -14.64 -16.78
C GLU A 19 -19.63 -15.45 -17.09
N VAL A 20 -20.54 -14.86 -17.85
CA VAL A 20 -21.68 -15.59 -18.40
C VAL A 20 -21.21 -16.26 -19.70
N LEU A 21 -20.94 -17.56 -19.65
CA LEU A 21 -20.44 -18.37 -20.76
C LEU A 21 -21.56 -18.62 -21.78
N ASN A 22 -21.54 -17.94 -22.95
CA ASN A 22 -22.45 -18.27 -24.04
C ASN A 22 -21.85 -19.41 -24.89
N VAL A 23 -22.48 -20.58 -24.87
CA VAL A 23 -22.02 -21.79 -25.57
C VAL A 23 -22.55 -21.78 -27.01
N LEU A 24 -21.94 -20.99 -27.90
CA LEU A 24 -22.03 -21.21 -29.35
C LEU A 24 -20.75 -20.71 -30.05
N GLY A 25 -19.88 -21.66 -30.39
CA GLY A 25 -19.00 -21.63 -31.58
C GLY A 25 -17.96 -20.52 -31.71
N GLY A 26 -16.73 -20.80 -31.25
CA GLY A 26 -15.50 -20.41 -31.96
C GLY A 26 -15.03 -18.94 -31.86
N ARG A 27 -13.94 -18.77 -31.09
CA ARG A 27 -13.15 -17.54 -30.83
C ARG A 27 -13.75 -16.58 -29.79
N VAL A 28 -13.18 -16.65 -28.58
CA VAL A 28 -13.44 -15.70 -27.50
C VAL A 28 -12.45 -14.55 -27.62
N ALA A 29 -12.93 -13.37 -28.00
CA ALA A 29 -12.26 -12.11 -27.69
C ALA A 29 -12.94 -11.52 -26.44
N PRO A 30 -12.20 -11.01 -25.45
CA PRO A 30 -12.84 -10.40 -24.28
C PRO A 30 -13.61 -9.15 -24.73
N LEU A 31 -14.95 -9.21 -24.63
CA LEU A 31 -15.81 -8.05 -24.80
C LEU A 31 -15.53 -7.09 -23.63
N LYS A 32 -14.87 -5.96 -23.94
CA LYS A 32 -14.72 -4.87 -22.98
C LYS A 32 -16.09 -4.26 -22.70
N MET A 33 -16.49 -4.30 -21.43
CA MET A 33 -17.61 -3.52 -20.93
C MET A 33 -17.33 -2.03 -21.19
N VAL A 34 -18.14 -1.42 -22.04
CA VAL A 34 -18.19 0.02 -22.24
C VAL A 34 -18.97 0.63 -21.08
N ASP A 35 -18.29 1.45 -20.28
CA ASP A 35 -18.95 2.36 -19.35
C ASP A 35 -19.51 3.52 -20.17
N GLU A 36 -20.84 3.62 -20.27
CA GLU A 36 -21.54 4.48 -21.24
C GLU A 36 -21.49 6.00 -20.89
N LYS A 37 -20.56 6.45 -20.03
CA LYS A 37 -20.50 7.84 -19.56
C LYS A 37 -19.21 8.63 -19.82
N SER A 38 -18.30 8.18 -20.68
CA SER A 38 -17.22 9.07 -21.14
C SER A 38 -16.87 8.85 -22.60
N GLY A 39 -17.66 9.47 -23.49
CA GLY A 39 -17.31 9.70 -24.88
C GLY A 39 -16.21 10.74 -25.01
N LEU A 40 -14.99 10.38 -24.64
CA LEU A 40 -13.72 10.84 -25.17
C LEU A 40 -12.66 9.96 -24.51
N LEU A 41 -11.56 9.63 -25.21
CA LEU A 41 -10.42 8.88 -24.69
C LEU A 41 -9.77 9.66 -23.53
N GLY A 42 -10.46 9.69 -22.39
CA GLY A 42 -10.19 10.52 -21.25
C GLY A 42 -9.17 9.81 -20.42
N ILE A 43 -7.96 10.35 -20.41
CA ILE A 43 -7.04 10.22 -19.28
C ILE A 43 -7.92 10.37 -18.04
N SER A 44 -8.17 9.29 -17.30
CA SER A 44 -8.92 9.36 -16.06
C SER A 44 -8.15 10.34 -15.18
N GLN A 45 -8.65 11.57 -15.06
CA GLN A 45 -8.06 12.65 -14.25
C GLN A 45 -8.28 12.34 -12.76
N LYS A 46 -8.08 11.10 -12.34
CA LYS A 46 -8.09 10.71 -10.95
C LYS A 46 -6.71 11.03 -10.39
N ALA A 47 -6.69 11.91 -9.39
CA ALA A 47 -5.48 12.21 -8.64
C ALA A 47 -4.94 10.90 -8.02
N LYS A 48 -3.65 10.62 -8.25
CA LYS A 48 -2.95 9.53 -7.57
C LYS A 48 -2.51 10.04 -6.20
N ILE A 49 -3.21 9.62 -5.15
CA ILE A 49 -2.92 10.06 -3.78
C ILE A 49 -1.98 9.05 -3.14
N LYS A 50 -0.80 9.51 -2.73
CA LYS A 50 0.14 8.75 -1.92
C LYS A 50 0.23 9.36 -0.53
N VAL A 51 0.09 8.54 0.50
CA VAL A 51 0.27 8.94 1.91
C VAL A 51 1.53 8.27 2.42
N ILE A 52 2.48 9.10 2.87
CA ILE A 52 3.80 8.65 3.31
C ILE A 52 3.92 8.90 4.82
N GLY A 53 3.99 7.83 5.60
CA GLY A 53 4.26 7.88 7.03
C GLY A 53 5.75 7.87 7.30
N VAL A 54 6.29 8.92 7.92
CA VAL A 54 7.72 9.02 8.26
C VAL A 54 7.94 8.74 9.75
N GLY A 55 8.91 7.88 10.08
CA GLY A 55 9.28 7.55 11.46
C GLY A 55 8.20 6.77 12.22
N GLY A 56 8.36 6.60 13.54
CA GLY A 56 7.45 5.78 14.36
C GLY A 56 6.01 6.32 14.42
N GLY A 57 5.86 7.62 14.67
CA GLY A 57 4.53 8.27 14.72
C GLY A 57 3.80 8.24 13.38
N GLY A 58 4.50 8.54 12.28
CA GLY A 58 3.94 8.49 10.94
C GLY A 58 3.55 7.08 10.51
N SER A 59 4.39 6.08 10.82
CA SER A 59 4.08 4.66 10.58
C SER A 59 2.80 4.24 11.30
N ASN A 60 2.66 4.62 12.58
CA ASN A 60 1.46 4.32 13.36
C ASN A 60 0.21 5.01 12.81
N ALA A 61 0.32 6.27 12.35
CA ALA A 61 -0.79 6.98 11.72
C ALA A 61 -1.25 6.27 10.42
N VAL A 62 -0.30 5.88 9.57
CA VAL A 62 -0.59 5.11 8.34
C VAL A 62 -1.26 3.78 8.66
N ASN A 63 -0.77 3.04 9.66
CA ASN A 63 -1.38 1.77 10.08
C ASN A 63 -2.87 1.96 10.45
N ARG A 64 -3.20 3.02 11.22
CA ARG A 64 -4.59 3.35 11.56
C ARG A 64 -5.44 3.75 10.36
N MET A 65 -4.85 4.44 9.38
CA MET A 65 -5.53 4.78 8.13
C MET A 65 -5.89 3.54 7.31
N ILE A 66 -5.01 2.53 7.31
CA ILE A 66 -5.25 1.24 6.67
C ILE A 66 -6.34 0.46 7.39
N GLU A 67 -6.28 0.40 8.72
CA GLU A 67 -7.31 -0.22 9.57
C GLU A 67 -8.70 0.42 9.36
N SER A 68 -8.73 1.73 9.10
CA SER A 68 -9.96 2.48 8.81
C SER A 68 -10.47 2.28 7.36
N ALA A 69 -9.83 1.41 6.57
CA ALA A 69 -10.21 1.07 5.19
C ALA A 69 -10.34 2.28 4.24
N MET A 70 -9.45 3.28 4.38
CA MET A 70 -9.43 4.45 3.49
C MET A 70 -9.14 4.01 2.04
N LYS A 71 -10.03 4.38 1.11
CA LYS A 71 -9.99 3.95 -0.30
C LYS A 71 -9.33 5.00 -1.19
N GLY A 72 -8.71 4.55 -2.28
CA GLY A 72 -8.16 5.42 -3.32
C GLY A 72 -6.83 6.08 -2.96
N VAL A 73 -6.15 5.56 -1.91
CA VAL A 73 -4.87 6.06 -1.42
C VAL A 73 -3.86 4.92 -1.44
N GLU A 74 -2.64 5.25 -1.85
CA GLU A 74 -1.48 4.36 -1.79
C GLU A 74 -0.66 4.71 -0.55
N PHE A 75 -0.48 3.76 0.36
CA PHE A 75 0.23 3.97 1.62
C PHE A 75 1.68 3.55 1.51
N TRP A 76 2.56 4.40 2.03
CA TRP A 76 4.01 4.21 2.11
C TRP A 76 4.49 4.47 3.53
N ILE A 77 5.54 3.77 3.94
CA ILE A 77 6.24 4.06 5.20
C ILE A 77 7.72 4.26 4.92
N VAL A 78 8.29 5.32 5.48
CA VAL A 78 9.71 5.62 5.45
C VAL A 78 10.22 5.63 6.88
N ASN A 79 11.13 4.72 7.23
CA ASN A 79 11.64 4.66 8.59
C ASN A 79 13.10 4.18 8.65
N THR A 80 13.80 4.61 9.70
CA THR A 80 15.14 4.11 10.06
C THR A 80 15.10 2.81 10.88
N ASP A 81 13.93 2.51 11.47
CA ASP A 81 13.70 1.36 12.34
C ASP A 81 13.02 0.22 11.58
N ILE A 82 13.75 -0.87 11.37
CA ILE A 82 13.27 -2.03 10.62
C ILE A 82 12.21 -2.82 11.40
N GLN A 83 12.26 -2.78 12.73
CA GLN A 83 11.32 -3.50 13.58
C GLN A 83 9.93 -2.88 13.45
N ALA A 84 9.85 -1.55 13.50
CA ALA A 84 8.62 -0.81 13.27
C ALA A 84 8.04 -1.09 11.87
N MET A 85 8.88 -1.18 10.84
CA MET A 85 8.43 -1.47 9.47
C MET A 85 7.87 -2.89 9.32
N ARG A 86 8.51 -3.90 9.93
CA ARG A 86 8.07 -5.30 9.88
C ARG A 86 6.71 -5.54 10.55
N MET A 87 6.31 -4.67 11.47
CA MET A 87 5.01 -4.76 12.14
C MET A 87 3.87 -4.06 11.38
N SER A 88 4.18 -3.32 10.31
CA SER A 88 3.16 -2.60 9.55
C SER A 88 2.37 -3.51 8.61
N PRO A 89 1.05 -3.29 8.41
CA PRO A 89 0.25 -3.98 7.39
C PRO A 89 0.46 -3.44 5.96
N VAL A 90 1.33 -2.44 5.76
CA VAL A 90 1.69 -1.91 4.43
C VAL A 90 2.40 -2.98 3.60
N PHE A 91 2.12 -3.01 2.29
CA PHE A 91 2.78 -3.91 1.35
C PHE A 91 4.30 -3.70 1.33
N SER A 92 5.06 -4.79 1.21
CA SER A 92 6.53 -4.79 1.29
C SER A 92 7.22 -3.83 0.31
N GLU A 93 6.66 -3.66 -0.87
CA GLU A 93 7.15 -2.77 -1.93
C GLU A 93 7.00 -1.28 -1.59
N ASN A 94 6.14 -0.94 -0.63
CA ASN A 94 5.88 0.44 -0.21
C ASN A 94 6.56 0.78 1.14
N LEU A 95 7.44 -0.10 1.61
CA LEU A 95 8.24 0.07 2.81
C LEU A 95 9.66 0.51 2.42
N LEU A 96 9.99 1.77 2.68
CA LEU A 96 11.33 2.32 2.41
C LEU A 96 12.15 2.44 3.70
N GLN A 97 13.12 1.55 3.87
CA GLN A 97 14.08 1.67 4.97
C GLN A 97 15.16 2.69 4.58
N ILE A 98 15.42 3.66 5.46
CA ILE A 98 16.49 4.66 5.27
C ILE A 98 17.57 4.53 6.36
N GLY A 99 18.78 4.97 6.06
CA GLY A 99 19.88 5.01 7.03
C GLY A 99 20.32 3.64 7.53
N GLN A 100 20.17 2.58 6.74
CA GLN A 100 20.59 1.23 7.13
C GLN A 100 22.06 1.18 7.57
N GLU A 101 22.94 1.93 6.89
CA GLU A 101 24.36 2.04 7.23
C GLU A 101 24.62 2.81 8.53
N LEU A 102 23.76 3.77 8.87
CA LEU A 102 23.89 4.61 10.06
C LEU A 102 23.30 3.97 11.32
N THR A 103 22.11 3.39 11.19
CA THR A 103 21.30 2.92 12.33
C THR A 103 21.31 1.41 12.47
N ARG A 104 21.77 0.67 11.45
CA ARG A 104 21.68 -0.80 11.37
C ARG A 104 20.26 -1.32 11.55
N GLY A 105 19.26 -0.48 11.23
CA GLY A 105 17.84 -0.80 11.41
C GLY A 105 17.31 -0.65 12.83
N LEU A 106 18.08 -0.08 13.77
CA LEU A 106 17.64 0.13 15.17
C LEU A 106 16.90 1.47 15.38
N GLY A 107 16.83 2.30 14.34
CA GLY A 107 16.21 3.62 14.41
C GLY A 107 17.18 4.75 14.78
N ALA A 108 16.70 5.99 14.64
CA ALA A 108 17.46 7.21 14.95
C ALA A 108 17.56 7.53 16.45
N GLY A 109 16.88 6.77 17.32
CA GLY A 109 16.92 6.96 18.78
C GLY A 109 16.40 8.33 19.25
N GLY A 110 15.54 8.99 18.46
CA GLY A 110 15.06 10.35 18.74
C GLY A 110 16.06 11.47 18.40
N ASN A 111 17.24 11.14 17.87
CA ASN A 111 18.19 12.14 17.39
C ASN A 111 17.82 12.60 15.96
N PRO A 112 17.45 13.88 15.76
CA PRO A 112 17.04 14.39 14.45
C PRO A 112 18.17 14.39 13.42
N ASP A 113 19.43 14.55 13.83
CA ASP A 113 20.58 14.59 12.92
C ASP A 113 20.79 13.22 12.24
N ILE A 114 20.59 12.13 12.99
CA ILE A 114 20.66 10.77 12.44
C ILE A 114 19.56 10.57 11.40
N GLY A 115 18.34 11.02 11.68
CA GLY A 115 17.22 10.95 10.72
C GLY A 115 17.48 11.77 9.46
N MET A 116 18.03 12.98 9.60
CA MET A 116 18.39 13.84 8.47
C MET A 116 19.49 13.21 7.60
N ASN A 117 20.54 12.69 8.22
CA ASN A 117 21.64 12.04 7.50
C ASN A 117 21.19 10.74 6.82
N ALA A 118 20.32 9.97 7.47
CA ALA A 118 19.68 8.79 6.89
C ALA A 118 18.89 9.17 5.63
N ALA A 119 18.07 10.23 5.68
CA ALA A 119 17.33 10.68 4.52
C ALA A 119 18.25 11.16 3.38
N LYS A 120 19.35 11.86 3.70
CA LYS A 120 20.34 12.34 2.71
C LYS A 120 21.07 11.21 2.00
N LEU A 121 21.50 10.17 2.72
CA LEU A 121 22.16 9.01 2.12
C LEU A 121 21.25 8.27 1.13
N ASN A 122 19.93 8.33 1.36
CA ASN A 122 18.92 7.58 0.63
C ASN A 122 18.16 8.42 -0.42
N GLN A 123 18.72 9.54 -0.90
CA GLN A 123 18.05 10.47 -1.83
C GLN A 123 17.81 9.91 -3.26
N ASN A 124 18.53 8.88 -3.68
CA ASN A 124 18.51 8.35 -5.05
C ASN A 124 17.97 6.90 -5.13
N LEU A 125 17.08 6.53 -4.20
CA LEU A 125 16.42 5.23 -4.19
C LEU A 125 15.14 5.18 -5.03
#